data_AF-A0AAJ5UZR6-F1
#
_entry.id   AF-A0AAJ5UZR6-F1
#
_cell.length_a   1.000
_cell.length_b   1.000
_cell.length_c   1.000
_cell.angle_alpha   90.00
_cell.angle_beta   90.00
_cell.angle_gamma   90.00
#
_symmetry.space_group_name_H-M   'P 1'
#
loop_
_entity.id
_entity.type
_entity.pdbx_description
1 polymer ?
#
loop_
_entity_poly.entity_id
_entity_poly.type
_entity_poly.pdbx_seq_one_letter_code
_entity_poly.pdbx_strand_id
1 'polypeptide(L)'
;MSKDGINISDCPDEDLICPICEGSGEGWTMSDSSPDAHMIQVDCGECSGSGSLHGAYQTVKTQRDSYAKRLTEAGGELLFMRADLERLKAEIAGLKRYADRYRWIRHRNLDTISQGGVFAGQTPQNLVLNEETLDEAIDAAMAKERGQ
;
A
#
# COMPACT_ATOMS: atom_id res chain seq x y z
N MET A 1 -7.09 18.25 -20.21
CA MET A 1 -8.48 17.74 -20.16
C MET A 1 -8.39 16.23 -20.13
N SER A 2 -9.11 15.64 -19.18
CA SER A 2 -8.90 14.30 -18.60
C SER A 2 -8.76 13.15 -19.60
N LYS A 3 -7.81 12.25 -19.29
CA LYS A 3 -7.87 10.84 -19.71
C LYS A 3 -8.61 10.11 -18.60
N ASP A 4 -9.94 10.10 -18.69
CA ASP A 4 -10.75 9.29 -17.79
C ASP A 4 -10.55 7.82 -18.19
N GLY A 5 -10.11 7.04 -17.20
CA GLY A 5 -9.97 5.60 -17.32
C GLY A 5 -11.31 4.99 -17.67
N ILE A 6 -11.31 4.09 -18.64
CA ILE A 6 -12.45 3.25 -18.94
C ILE A 6 -12.71 2.40 -17.69
N ASN A 7 -13.75 2.75 -16.96
CA ASN A 7 -14.21 2.08 -15.77
C ASN A 7 -14.94 0.80 -16.22
N ILE A 8 -14.36 -0.37 -15.93
CA ILE A 8 -14.87 -1.70 -16.33
C ILE A 8 -16.16 -2.08 -15.56
N SER A 9 -16.67 -1.22 -14.67
CA SER A 9 -17.91 -1.46 -13.93
C SER A 9 -19.20 -1.06 -14.64
N ASP A 10 -19.13 -0.49 -15.86
CA ASP A 10 -20.30 -0.08 -16.66
C ASP A 10 -20.36 -0.84 -18.00
N CYS A 11 -20.26 -2.17 -17.97
CA CYS A 11 -20.64 -2.99 -19.13
C CYS A 11 -22.14 -3.32 -19.01
N PRO A 12 -23.03 -2.73 -19.83
CA PRO A 12 -24.34 -3.32 -20.00
C PRO A 12 -24.14 -4.66 -20.70
N ASP A 13 -24.46 -5.74 -19.99
CA ASP A 13 -24.32 -7.15 -20.40
C ASP A 13 -25.23 -7.59 -21.57
N GLU A 14 -25.80 -6.66 -22.35
CA GLU A 14 -26.64 -7.01 -23.49
C GLU A 14 -26.12 -6.32 -24.77
N ASP A 15 -25.69 -7.15 -25.71
CA ASP A 15 -25.40 -6.85 -27.13
C ASP A 15 -24.03 -6.22 -27.52
N LEU A 16 -22.91 -6.83 -27.11
CA LEU A 16 -21.58 -6.58 -27.72
C LEU A 16 -21.18 -7.60 -28.81
N ILE A 17 -22.17 -8.17 -29.50
CA ILE A 17 -21.90 -8.95 -30.71
C ILE A 17 -21.68 -7.96 -31.85
N CYS A 18 -20.49 -7.99 -32.47
CA CYS A 18 -20.20 -7.11 -33.59
C CYS A 18 -21.25 -7.31 -34.70
N PRO A 19 -22.00 -6.26 -35.10
CA PRO A 19 -23.11 -6.40 -36.02
C PRO A 19 -22.68 -6.73 -37.46
N ILE A 20 -21.39 -6.58 -37.77
CA ILE A 20 -20.82 -6.88 -39.10
C ILE A 20 -20.39 -8.34 -39.23
N CYS A 21 -19.84 -8.92 -38.17
CA CYS A 21 -19.32 -10.29 -38.21
C CYS A 21 -20.13 -11.27 -37.34
N GLU A 22 -21.24 -10.82 -36.76
CA GLU A 22 -22.12 -11.58 -35.86
C GLU A 22 -21.35 -12.26 -34.71
N GLY A 23 -20.28 -11.61 -34.26
CA GLY A 23 -19.42 -12.12 -33.20
C GLY A 23 -18.41 -13.17 -33.64
N SER A 24 -18.30 -13.50 -34.93
CA SER A 24 -17.22 -14.38 -35.43
C SER A 24 -15.84 -13.73 -35.29
N GLY A 25 -15.77 -12.40 -35.30
CA GLY A 25 -14.52 -11.64 -35.39
C GLY A 25 -13.86 -11.72 -36.76
N GLU A 26 -14.42 -12.48 -37.70
CA GLU A 26 -13.85 -12.73 -39.01
C GLU A 26 -14.53 -11.83 -40.05
N GLY A 27 -13.74 -11.37 -41.02
CA GLY A 27 -14.19 -10.64 -42.19
C GLY A 27 -13.60 -11.29 -43.43
N TRP A 28 -14.14 -10.92 -44.59
CA TRP A 28 -13.65 -11.41 -45.87
C TRP A 28 -13.31 -10.25 -46.78
N THR A 29 -12.13 -10.31 -47.41
CA THR A 29 -11.70 -9.35 -48.42
C THR A 29 -11.11 -10.09 -49.61
N MET A 30 -11.10 -9.46 -50.78
CA MET A 30 -10.30 -9.95 -51.90
C MET A 30 -8.81 -9.82 -51.59
N SER A 31 -8.01 -10.78 -52.03
CA SER A 31 -6.54 -10.76 -51.93
C SER A 31 -5.93 -9.52 -52.58
N ASP A 32 -6.45 -9.14 -53.74
CA ASP A 32 -6.02 -8.03 -54.59
C ASP A 32 -7.11 -7.71 -55.65
N SER A 33 -6.78 -6.90 -56.66
CA SER A 33 -7.70 -6.49 -57.74
C SER A 33 -7.43 -7.19 -59.08
N SER A 34 -6.69 -8.29 -59.05
CA SER A 34 -6.26 -9.03 -60.24
C SER A 34 -7.36 -10.02 -60.70
N PRO A 35 -7.33 -10.52 -61.95
CA PRO A 35 -8.29 -11.52 -62.43
C PRO A 35 -8.24 -12.86 -61.68
N ASP A 36 -7.14 -13.15 -61.00
CA ASP A 36 -6.89 -14.31 -60.13
C ASP A 36 -7.16 -14.02 -58.65
N ALA A 37 -7.74 -12.86 -58.33
CA ALA A 37 -8.08 -12.50 -56.97
C ALA A 37 -9.05 -13.53 -56.35
N HIS A 38 -8.80 -13.90 -55.11
CA HIS A 38 -9.62 -14.84 -54.35
C HIS A 38 -9.98 -14.25 -52.98
N MET A 39 -11.02 -14.78 -52.36
CA MET A 39 -11.44 -14.37 -51.03
C MET A 39 -10.43 -14.87 -49.99
N ILE A 40 -9.94 -13.96 -49.16
CA ILE A 40 -9.13 -14.26 -47.99
C ILE A 40 -9.89 -13.88 -46.72
N GLN A 41 -9.71 -14.69 -45.68
CA GLN A 41 -10.22 -14.41 -44.36
C GLN A 41 -9.27 -13.44 -43.66
N VAL A 42 -9.83 -12.39 -43.10
CA VAL A 42 -9.12 -11.35 -42.33
C VAL A 42 -9.87 -11.08 -41.04
N ASP A 43 -9.25 -10.33 -40.13
CA ASP A 43 -9.99 -9.81 -38.98
C ASP A 43 -11.09 -8.84 -39.45
N CYS A 44 -12.26 -8.93 -38.82
CA CYS A 44 -13.34 -7.99 -39.06
C CYS A 44 -12.85 -6.56 -38.83
N GLY A 45 -13.01 -5.67 -39.82
CA GLY A 45 -12.50 -4.30 -39.75
C GLY A 45 -13.10 -3.46 -38.61
N GLU A 46 -14.35 -3.74 -38.20
CA GLU A 46 -15.02 -3.00 -37.12
C GLU A 46 -14.58 -3.45 -35.73
N CYS A 47 -14.54 -4.76 -35.47
CA CYS A 47 -14.17 -5.28 -34.15
C CYS A 47 -12.69 -5.69 -34.05
N SER A 48 -11.92 -5.57 -35.14
CA SER A 48 -10.51 -5.95 -35.24
C SER A 48 -10.24 -7.37 -34.71
N GLY A 49 -11.09 -8.33 -35.08
CA GLY A 49 -10.90 -9.72 -34.65
C GLY A 49 -11.34 -10.03 -33.20
N SER A 50 -11.82 -9.05 -32.43
CA SER A 50 -12.19 -9.25 -31.01
C SER A 50 -13.33 -10.25 -30.77
N GLY A 51 -14.22 -10.45 -31.75
CA GLY A 51 -15.25 -11.48 -31.70
C GLY A 51 -14.70 -12.90 -31.85
N SER A 52 -13.54 -13.09 -32.47
CA SER A 52 -12.98 -14.41 -32.66
C SER A 52 -12.53 -15.01 -31.33
N LEU A 53 -12.57 -16.34 -31.21
CA LEU A 53 -12.06 -17.04 -30.02
C LEU A 53 -10.60 -16.63 -29.73
N HIS A 54 -9.79 -16.43 -30.77
CA HIS A 54 -8.41 -16.00 -30.64
C HIS A 54 -8.29 -14.56 -30.13
N GLY A 55 -9.07 -13.63 -30.69
CA GLY A 55 -9.11 -12.23 -30.25
C GLY A 55 -9.61 -12.08 -28.81
N ALA A 56 -10.67 -12.80 -28.45
CA ALA A 56 -11.18 -12.87 -27.09
C ALA A 56 -10.12 -13.42 -26.11
N TYR A 57 -9.39 -14.46 -26.49
CA TYR A 57 -8.28 -14.98 -25.67
C TYR A 57 -7.15 -13.96 -25.52
N GLN A 58 -6.73 -13.30 -26.60
CA GLN A 58 -5.65 -12.31 -26.55
C GLN A 58 -6.02 -11.11 -25.66
N THR A 59 -7.24 -10.60 -25.77
CA THR A 59 -7.71 -9.48 -24.95
C THR A 59 -7.76 -9.84 -23.47
N VAL A 60 -8.29 -11.01 -23.11
CA VAL A 60 -8.27 -11.48 -21.71
C VAL A 60 -6.85 -11.70 -21.21
N LYS A 61 -5.95 -12.22 -22.05
CA LYS A 61 -4.53 -12.40 -21.69
C LYS A 61 -3.85 -11.07 -21.40
N THR A 62 -4.02 -10.06 -22.24
CA THR A 62 -3.42 -8.73 -22.02
C THR A 62 -3.99 -8.06 -20.78
N GLN A 63 -5.30 -8.20 -20.54
CA GLN A 63 -5.94 -7.74 -19.31
C GLN A 63 -5.33 -8.43 -18.09
N ARG A 64 -5.24 -9.76 -18.07
CA ARG A 64 -4.61 -10.53 -16.99
C ARG A 64 -3.18 -10.06 -16.73
N ASP A 65 -2.38 -9.90 -17.78
CA ASP A 65 -0.99 -9.46 -17.65
C ASP A 65 -0.91 -8.03 -17.11
N SER A 66 -1.85 -7.15 -17.49
CA SER A 66 -1.97 -5.79 -16.94
C SER A 66 -2.34 -5.79 -15.45
N TYR A 67 -3.28 -6.65 -15.03
CA TYR A 67 -3.65 -6.80 -13.62
C TYR A 67 -2.51 -7.39 -12.80
N ALA A 68 -1.81 -8.39 -13.33
CA ALA A 68 -0.64 -8.98 -12.68
C ALA A 68 0.43 -7.90 -12.42
N LYS A 69 0.71 -7.05 -13.41
CA LYS A 69 1.64 -5.92 -13.26
C LYS A 69 1.19 -4.96 -12.16
N ARG A 70 -0.07 -4.50 -12.19
CA ARG A 70 -0.62 -3.60 -11.17
C ARG A 70 -0.57 -4.21 -9.77
N LEU A 71 -0.84 -5.51 -9.65
CA LEU A 71 -0.78 -6.22 -8.38
C LEU A 71 0.65 -6.29 -7.84
N THR A 72 1.64 -6.54 -8.71
CA THR A 72 3.05 -6.54 -8.30
C THR A 72 3.54 -5.15 -7.87
N GLU A 73 3.12 -4.10 -8.59
CA GLU A 73 3.44 -2.71 -8.24
C GLU A 73 2.83 -2.31 -6.90
N ALA A 74 1.52 -2.54 -6.73
CA ALA A 74 0.82 -2.26 -5.47
C ALA A 74 1.36 -3.10 -4.30
N GLY A 75 1.71 -4.37 -4.55
CA GLY A 75 2.35 -5.23 -3.56
C GLY A 75 3.70 -4.68 -3.10
N GLY A 76 4.51 -4.16 -4.03
CA GLY A 76 5.76 -3.46 -3.74
C GLY A 76 5.54 -2.22 -2.86
N GLU A 77 4.61 -1.34 -3.25
CA GLU A 77 4.27 -0.14 -2.48
C GLU A 77 3.82 -0.46 -1.05
N LEU A 78 2.95 -1.47 -0.88
CA LEU A 78 2.48 -1.90 0.44
C LEU A 78 3.60 -2.44 1.34
N LEU A 79 4.60 -3.12 0.77
CA LEU A 79 5.75 -3.59 1.52
C LEU A 79 6.59 -2.43 2.06
N PHE A 80 6.83 -1.39 1.25
CA PHE A 80 7.55 -0.20 1.69
C PHE A 80 6.75 0.60 2.73
N MET A 81 5.46 0.82 2.49
CA MET A 81 4.57 1.49 3.46
C MET A 81 4.54 0.77 4.81
N ARG A 82 4.54 -0.58 4.80
CA ARG A 82 4.62 -1.36 6.05
C ARG A 82 5.91 -1.10 6.80
N ALA A 83 7.05 -1.06 6.11
CA ALA A 83 8.34 -0.78 6.74
C ALA A 83 8.36 0.64 7.35
N ASP A 84 7.82 1.63 6.64
CA ASP A 84 7.70 3.00 7.14
C ASP A 84 6.77 3.09 8.37
N LEU A 85 5.66 2.35 8.36
CA LEU A 85 4.72 2.27 9.47
C LEU A 85 5.41 1.73 10.73
N GLU A 86 6.18 0.65 10.61
CA GLU A 86 6.92 0.09 11.75
C GLU A 86 8.02 1.03 12.26
N ARG A 87 8.72 1.74 11.37
CA ARG A 87 9.67 2.80 11.76
C ARG A 87 8.98 3.90 12.56
N LEU A 88 7.86 4.43 12.05
CA LEU A 88 7.08 5.48 12.71
C LEU A 88 6.53 5.02 14.06
N LYS A 89 6.06 3.77 14.17
CA LYS A 89 5.63 3.19 15.44
C LYS A 89 6.76 3.14 16.46
N ALA A 90 7.96 2.72 16.04
CA ALA A 90 9.13 2.68 16.92
C ALA A 90 9.51 4.08 17.42
N GLU A 91 9.48 5.08 16.53
CA GLU A 91 9.73 6.48 16.89
C GLU A 91 8.68 7.02 17.88
N ILE A 92 7.40 6.79 17.60
CA ILE A 92 6.29 7.17 18.50
C ILE A 92 6.44 6.48 19.86
N ALA A 93 6.82 5.20 19.88
CA ALA A 93 7.04 4.47 21.13
C ALA A 93 8.19 5.08 21.95
N GLY A 94 9.29 5.48 21.31
CA GLY A 94 10.39 6.20 21.96
C GLY A 94 9.93 7.54 22.53
N LEU A 95 9.26 8.37 21.72
CA LEU A 95 8.75 9.67 22.14
C LEU A 95 7.74 9.56 23.29
N LYS A 96 6.88 8.54 23.28
CA LYS A 96 5.94 8.26 24.38
C LYS A 96 6.67 7.92 25.68
N ARG A 97 7.73 7.10 25.64
CA ARG A 97 8.54 6.80 26.83
C ARG A 97 9.16 8.07 27.42
N TYR A 98 9.76 8.92 26.59
CA TYR A 98 10.30 10.20 27.05
C TYR A 98 9.23 11.11 27.64
N ALA A 99 8.05 11.21 27.00
CA ALA A 99 6.94 11.99 27.51
C ALA A 99 6.40 11.46 28.85
N ASP A 100 6.33 10.13 29.02
CA ASP A 100 5.88 9.50 30.26
C ASP A 100 6.88 9.70 31.40
N ARG A 101 8.19 9.57 31.15
CA ARG A 101 9.24 9.91 32.13
C ARG A 101 9.16 11.36 32.56
N TYR A 102 9.02 12.29 31.61
CA TYR A 102 8.86 13.71 31.90
C TYR A 102 7.61 13.99 32.74
N ARG A 103 6.46 13.38 32.38
CA ARG A 103 5.23 13.47 33.18
C ARG A 103 5.44 12.93 34.58
N TRP A 104 6.10 11.79 34.73
CA TRP A 104 6.34 11.18 36.04
C TRP A 104 7.17 12.08 36.95
N ILE A 105 8.29 12.64 36.46
CA ILE A 105 9.10 13.59 37.24
C ILE A 105 8.28 14.82 37.64
N ARG A 106 7.49 15.37 36.72
CA ARG A 106 6.71 16.60 36.97
C ARG A 106 5.64 16.42 38.05
N HIS A 107 5.09 15.22 38.21
CA HIS A 107 4.04 14.94 39.20
C HIS A 107 4.58 14.40 40.54
N ARG A 108 5.90 14.35 40.73
CA ARG A 108 6.49 13.92 42.00
C ARG A 108 6.10 14.86 43.14
N ASN A 109 5.73 14.27 44.28
CA ASN A 109 5.56 15.01 45.52
C ASN A 109 6.94 15.45 46.03
N LEU A 110 7.13 16.75 46.27
CA LEU A 110 8.39 17.33 46.75
C LEU A 110 8.70 16.94 48.20
N ASP A 111 7.70 16.48 48.97
CA ASP A 111 7.88 16.01 50.35
C ASP A 111 8.75 14.74 50.44
N THR A 112 8.97 14.02 49.34
CA THR A 112 9.79 12.80 49.32
C THR A 112 11.29 13.05 49.20
N ILE A 113 11.75 14.31 49.09
CA ILE A 113 13.18 14.65 49.02
C ILE A 113 13.95 14.10 50.24
N SER A 114 13.34 14.11 51.43
CA SER A 114 13.92 13.52 52.64
C SER A 114 13.74 12.00 52.76
N GLN A 115 12.87 11.39 51.95
CA GLN A 115 12.58 9.95 51.98
C GLN A 115 13.29 9.16 50.87
N GLY A 116 13.96 9.86 49.96
CA GLY A 116 14.70 9.30 48.84
C GLY A 116 13.84 9.15 47.58
N GLY A 117 14.42 9.52 46.44
CA GLY A 117 13.72 9.56 45.16
C GLY A 117 14.60 10.05 44.02
N VAL A 118 14.13 9.81 42.80
CA VAL A 118 14.79 10.25 41.55
C VAL A 118 14.12 11.54 41.08
N PHE A 119 14.93 12.59 41.02
CA PHE A 119 14.65 13.87 40.40
C PHE A 119 15.71 14.09 39.30
N ALA A 120 15.92 15.31 38.82
CA ALA A 120 17.14 15.64 38.04
C ALA A 120 18.46 15.37 38.83
N GLY A 121 18.36 14.89 40.07
CA GLY A 121 19.40 14.16 40.80
C GLY A 121 18.77 13.11 41.73
N GLN A 122 19.59 12.22 42.28
CA GLN A 122 19.17 11.19 43.23
C GLN A 122 19.30 11.67 44.67
N THR A 123 18.24 11.49 45.45
CA THR A 123 18.20 11.82 46.88
C THR A 123 18.15 10.53 47.73
N PRO A 124 18.73 10.52 48.95
CA PRO A 124 19.42 11.61 49.65
C PRO A 124 20.90 11.79 49.28
N GLN A 125 21.45 10.97 48.38
CA GLN A 125 22.88 10.97 48.04
C GLN A 125 23.35 12.24 47.30
N ASN A 126 22.41 13.09 46.87
CA ASN A 126 22.66 14.32 46.09
C ASN A 126 23.52 14.08 44.84
N LEU A 127 23.30 12.94 44.18
CA LEU A 127 24.01 12.59 42.95
C LEU A 127 23.32 13.25 41.76
N VAL A 128 24.05 14.06 40.99
CA VAL A 128 23.54 14.62 39.73
C VAL A 128 23.52 13.49 38.69
N LEU A 129 22.36 13.26 38.08
CA LEU A 129 22.18 12.27 37.03
C LEU A 129 21.93 12.98 35.70
N ASN A 130 22.59 12.52 34.64
CA ASN A 130 22.46 13.07 33.29
C ASN A 130 22.03 11.98 32.31
N GLU A 131 21.35 12.41 31.24
CA GLU A 131 21.04 11.60 30.05
C GLU A 131 20.57 10.17 30.38
N GLU A 132 21.29 9.15 29.89
CA GLU A 132 20.92 7.74 30.02
C GLU A 132 20.83 7.26 31.47
N THR A 133 21.74 7.71 32.34
CA THR A 133 21.72 7.35 33.77
C THR A 133 20.49 7.89 34.49
N LEU A 134 20.01 9.08 34.09
CA LEU A 134 18.77 9.65 34.61
C LEU A 134 17.56 8.84 34.13
N ASP A 135 17.53 8.51 32.85
CA ASP A 135 16.47 7.72 32.23
C ASP A 135 16.32 6.34 32.88
N GLU A 136 17.42 5.63 33.10
CA GLU A 136 17.44 4.33 33.79
C GLU A 136 16.94 4.43 35.23
N ALA A 137 17.37 5.46 35.96
CA ALA A 137 16.94 5.68 37.34
C ALA A 137 15.43 5.97 37.44
N ILE A 138 14.88 6.75 36.49
CA ILE A 138 13.45 7.03 36.41
C ILE A 138 12.68 5.74 36.08
N ASP A 139 13.14 4.96 35.10
CA ASP A 139 12.48 3.71 34.72
C ASP A 139 12.46 2.70 35.88
N ALA A 140 13.57 2.55 36.61
CA ALA A 140 13.65 1.70 37.79
C ALA A 140 12.71 2.18 38.90
N ALA A 141 12.60 3.49 39.12
CA ALA A 141 11.69 4.05 40.11
C ALA A 141 10.22 3.87 39.71
N MET A 142 9.87 4.09 38.44
CA MET A 142 8.53 3.84 37.90
C MET A 142 8.14 2.35 38.00
N ALA A 143 9.06 1.43 37.71
CA ALA A 143 8.82 -0.01 37.83
C ALA A 143 8.54 -0.41 39.29
N LYS A 144 9.35 0.09 40.23
CA LYS A 144 9.18 -0.14 41.66
C LYS A 144 7.83 0.35 42.20
N GLU A 145 7.35 1.50 41.72
CA GLU A 145 6.02 2.04 42.07
C GLU A 145 4.86 1.23 41.48
N ARG A 146 5.07 0.62 40.32
CA ARG A 146 4.09 -0.27 39.66
C ARG A 146 4.08 -1.69 40.24
N GLY A 147 4.96 -2.00 41.21
CA GLY A 147 5.03 -3.30 41.88
C GLY A 147 5.60 -4.42 41.01
N GLN A 148 6.46 -4.08 40.03
CA GLN A 148 7.24 -5.03 39.25
C GLN A 148 8.66 -5.19 39.83
#